data_AF-A0A1L9AVA1-F1
#
_entry.id   AF-A0A1L9AVA1-F1
#
_cell.length_a   1.000
_cell.length_b   1.000
_cell.length_c   1.000
_cell.angle_alpha   90.00
_cell.angle_beta   90.00
_cell.angle_gamma   90.00
#
_symmetry.space_group_name_H-M   'P 1'
#
loop_
_entity.id
_entity.type
_entity.pdbx_description
1 polymer ?
#
loop_
_entity_poly.entity_id
_entity_poly.type
_entity_poly.pdbx_seq_one_letter_code
_entity_poly.pdbx_strand_id
1 'polypeptide(L)'
;MAASVRKAHACAGIQDWYCALTEAEFALGLDASNQELAAFRAEAARSFSRALLRRSRDEAAHRQFHSALEQFQKAIQVANGDPQLLEEAKQVRAEIVELGGQEAERLRERKEYPESIALLRQLANADGSRWERLREVEAEYARHLEAEYERLAREGDDALAQKQWDEAREKYEAALRAKAGGRAEPLARYTRGMAQGESALTRRDFTASAEGYRQAIQSGLDRDGYAAAQLARVAVRPYAIRVRSVLAMPTRPDGNPWVGRPHPMLGNLIKLGAKMTMGPVGAAVTRTIIDSARQVPPENRPTLSVIVSRPDGEQLKTPSRNGLYVVYDSSLVISSNHFDERRITFHVVHADGARRDDVGAVDVPLGELLANGGAAMRDHSIAALELLAEPVDGQVDGLFAEMIPISDDNNRAPDFSRPSAHATAFRLTRVQARVAVGDYQNEMGLDGSPDPVVEIEQAGHVVYRSPQAQDDHQVDWGLKAVNLFVEPGEQLVVRVWDADASSDDQVLAAYLPSHQLNTGTFQVRTKAGSFVNLLFEPRRTEAPRAMAQVQ
;
A
#
# COMPACT_ATOMS: atom_id res chain seq x y z
N MET A 1 42.36 71.02 5.98
CA MET A 1 42.74 71.45 4.63
C MET A 1 44.24 71.23 4.34
N ALA A 2 45.17 72.04 4.86
CA ALA A 2 46.62 71.94 4.52
C ALA A 2 47.28 70.57 4.84
N ALA A 3 46.79 69.85 5.85
CA ALA A 3 47.23 68.48 6.13
C ALA A 3 46.80 67.49 5.04
N SER A 4 45.54 67.54 4.60
CA SER A 4 44.98 66.67 3.56
C SER A 4 45.59 66.94 2.19
N VAL A 5 45.83 68.21 1.81
CA VAL A 5 46.51 68.55 0.55
C VAL A 5 47.93 67.96 0.51
N ARG A 6 48.71 68.14 1.59
CA ARG A 6 50.05 67.53 1.70
C ARG A 6 50.01 66.01 1.63
N LYS A 7 49.01 65.38 2.28
CA LYS A 7 48.82 63.93 2.24
C LYS A 7 48.44 63.43 0.84
N ALA A 8 47.57 64.15 0.13
CA ALA A 8 47.18 63.84 -1.24
C ALA A 8 48.40 63.87 -2.19
N HIS A 9 49.26 64.88 -2.08
CA HIS A 9 50.52 64.95 -2.83
C HIS A 9 51.51 63.85 -2.43
N ALA A 10 51.61 63.51 -1.14
CA ALA A 10 52.45 62.41 -0.69
C ALA A 10 51.99 61.06 -1.27
N CYS A 11 50.68 60.81 -1.30
CA CYS A 11 50.10 59.61 -1.92
C CYS A 11 50.34 59.57 -3.43
N ALA A 12 50.20 60.69 -4.14
CA ALA A 12 50.58 60.78 -5.56
C ALA A 12 52.08 60.52 -5.79
N GLY A 13 52.94 60.96 -4.89
CA GLY A 13 54.40 60.74 -4.95
C GLY A 13 54.80 59.26 -4.88
N ILE A 14 54.01 58.43 -4.19
CA ILE A 14 54.17 56.96 -4.15
C ILE A 14 53.24 56.22 -5.13
N GLN A 15 52.55 56.94 -6.01
CA GLN A 15 51.58 56.41 -6.99
C GLN A 15 50.36 55.70 -6.39
N ASP A 16 50.00 55.99 -5.14
CA ASP A 16 48.71 55.57 -4.56
C ASP A 16 47.62 56.56 -4.98
N TRP A 17 47.12 56.36 -6.20
CA TRP A 17 46.14 57.25 -6.81
C TRP A 17 44.76 57.19 -6.14
N TYR A 18 44.43 56.10 -5.45
CA TYR A 18 43.19 56.02 -4.66
C TYR A 18 43.28 56.89 -3.41
N CYS A 19 44.39 56.79 -2.66
CA CYS A 19 44.65 57.69 -1.54
C CYS A 19 44.69 59.16 -2.01
N ALA A 20 45.40 59.44 -3.10
CA ALA A 20 45.50 60.80 -3.63
C ALA A 20 44.14 61.38 -4.02
N LEU A 21 43.27 60.58 -4.66
CA LEU A 21 41.92 60.99 -5.05
C LEU A 21 41.02 61.24 -3.83
N THR A 22 40.98 60.31 -2.89
CA THR A 22 40.11 60.41 -1.69
C THR A 22 40.51 61.59 -0.79
N GLU A 23 41.81 61.83 -0.60
CA GLU A 23 42.30 62.99 0.16
C GLU A 23 42.05 64.32 -0.56
N ALA A 24 42.12 64.33 -1.90
CA ALA A 24 41.79 65.52 -2.69
C ALA A 24 40.28 65.84 -2.67
N GLU A 25 39.41 64.83 -2.75
CA GLU A 25 37.95 64.98 -2.62
C GLU A 25 37.56 65.48 -1.23
N PHE A 26 38.17 64.92 -0.18
CA PHE A 26 37.96 65.41 1.18
C PHE A 26 38.39 66.88 1.33
N ALA A 27 39.55 67.25 0.78
CA ALA A 27 40.03 68.62 0.85
C ALA A 27 39.14 69.60 0.04
N LEU A 28 38.60 69.19 -1.11
CA LEU A 28 37.62 69.97 -1.88
C LEU A 28 36.27 70.11 -1.17
N GLY A 29 35.87 69.11 -0.38
CA GLY A 29 34.69 69.22 0.48
C GLY A 29 34.81 70.32 1.55
N LEU A 30 36.05 70.69 1.93
CA LEU A 30 36.33 71.77 2.87
C LEU A 30 36.50 73.14 2.19
N ASP A 31 36.92 73.16 0.93
CA ASP A 31 37.04 74.37 0.11
C ASP A 31 36.83 74.05 -1.38
N ALA A 32 35.58 74.21 -1.81
CA ALA A 32 35.15 73.92 -3.17
C ALA A 32 35.65 74.94 -4.21
N SER A 33 36.18 76.09 -3.78
CA SER A 33 36.62 77.18 -4.67
C SER A 33 38.08 77.05 -5.13
N ASN A 34 38.82 76.12 -4.55
CA ASN A 34 40.25 75.94 -4.80
C ASN A 34 40.51 75.28 -6.16
N GLN A 35 40.87 76.10 -7.16
CA GLN A 35 41.10 75.64 -8.54
C GLN A 35 42.31 74.71 -8.69
N GLU A 36 43.40 74.94 -7.94
CA GLU A 36 44.59 74.09 -7.98
C GLU A 36 44.27 72.68 -7.46
N LEU A 37 43.52 72.61 -6.37
CA LEU A 37 43.07 71.35 -5.79
C LEU A 37 42.05 70.63 -6.69
N ALA A 38 41.18 71.38 -7.36
CA ALA A 38 40.25 70.82 -8.35
C ALA A 38 41.00 70.22 -9.55
N ALA A 39 42.03 70.90 -10.06
CA ALA A 39 42.90 70.40 -11.11
C ALA A 39 43.68 69.16 -10.67
N PHE A 40 44.21 69.16 -9.44
CA PHE A 40 44.89 68.00 -8.86
C PHE A 40 43.94 66.80 -8.70
N ARG A 41 42.71 67.01 -8.21
CA ARG A 41 41.69 65.96 -8.10
C ARG A 41 41.35 65.37 -9.46
N ALA A 42 41.23 66.19 -10.50
CA ALA A 42 41.00 65.71 -11.86
C ALA A 42 42.17 64.84 -12.38
N GLU A 43 43.42 65.23 -12.08
CA GLU A 43 44.59 64.43 -12.45
C GLU A 43 44.70 63.11 -11.66
N ALA A 44 44.38 63.14 -10.36
CA ALA A 44 44.33 61.96 -9.52
C ALA A 44 43.22 60.99 -9.98
N ALA A 45 42.03 61.51 -10.30
CA ALA A 45 40.94 60.73 -10.88
C ALA A 45 41.36 60.10 -12.21
N ARG A 46 42.05 60.86 -13.08
CA ARG A 46 42.55 60.32 -14.34
C ARG A 46 43.52 59.17 -14.14
N SER A 47 44.51 59.37 -13.27
CA SER A 47 45.54 58.38 -12.97
C SER A 47 44.95 57.12 -12.33
N PHE A 48 43.98 57.28 -11.42
CA PHE A 48 43.27 56.17 -10.80
C PHE A 48 42.41 55.40 -11.80
N SER A 49 41.64 56.08 -12.66
CA SER A 49 40.90 55.44 -13.75
C SER A 49 41.80 54.65 -14.69
N ARG A 50 42.98 55.17 -15.08
CA ARG A 50 43.96 54.42 -15.90
C ARG A 50 44.51 53.18 -15.17
N ALA A 51 44.70 53.25 -13.85
CA ALA A 51 45.12 52.10 -13.07
C ALA A 51 44.03 51.02 -13.03
N LEU A 52 42.75 51.42 -12.86
CA LEU A 52 41.60 50.52 -12.91
C LEU A 52 41.40 49.89 -14.30
N LEU A 53 41.56 50.67 -15.38
CA LEU A 53 41.50 50.15 -16.76
C LEU A 53 42.61 49.13 -17.05
N ARG A 54 43.84 49.37 -16.56
CA ARG A 54 44.94 48.40 -16.65
C ARG A 54 44.64 47.12 -15.88
N ARG A 55 44.20 47.23 -14.64
CA ARG A 55 43.79 46.08 -13.82
C ARG A 55 42.66 45.28 -14.48
N SER A 56 41.69 45.98 -15.08
CA SER A 56 40.59 45.37 -15.82
C SER A 56 41.09 44.52 -17.01
N ARG A 57 42.06 45.03 -17.79
CA ARG A 57 42.73 44.24 -18.84
C ARG A 57 43.46 43.03 -18.26
N ASP A 58 44.22 43.22 -17.18
CA ASP A 58 44.96 42.12 -16.55
C ASP A 58 44.01 41.03 -16.06
N GLU A 59 42.90 41.39 -15.39
CA GLU A 59 41.88 40.44 -14.94
C GLU A 59 41.22 39.71 -16.12
N ALA A 60 40.92 40.41 -17.23
CA ALA A 60 40.40 39.77 -18.44
C ALA A 60 41.39 38.79 -19.08
N ALA A 61 42.69 39.13 -19.11
CA ALA A 61 43.75 38.25 -19.60
C ALA A 61 43.88 36.97 -18.74
N HIS A 62 43.59 37.06 -17.44
CA HIS A 62 43.51 35.92 -16.52
C HIS A 62 42.14 35.23 -16.51
N ARG A 63 41.26 35.53 -17.48
CA ARG A 63 39.89 34.99 -17.63
C ARG A 63 38.96 35.30 -16.46
N GLN A 64 39.23 36.35 -15.70
CA GLN A 64 38.41 36.84 -14.59
C GLN A 64 37.44 37.93 -15.09
N PHE A 65 36.56 37.59 -16.04
CA PHE A 65 35.73 38.57 -16.76
C PHE A 65 34.75 39.34 -15.87
N HIS A 66 34.21 38.71 -14.83
CA HIS A 66 33.33 39.39 -13.88
C HIS A 66 34.08 40.51 -13.15
N SER A 67 35.24 40.20 -12.57
CA SER A 67 36.09 41.19 -11.91
C SER A 67 36.57 42.27 -12.88
N ALA A 68 36.98 41.88 -14.09
CA ALA A 68 37.40 42.81 -15.12
C ALA A 68 36.31 43.85 -15.43
N LEU A 69 35.06 43.42 -15.62
CA LEU A 69 33.91 44.30 -15.86
C LEU A 69 33.60 45.20 -14.66
N GLU A 70 33.77 44.72 -13.42
CA GLU A 70 33.61 45.55 -12.22
C GLU A 70 34.67 46.67 -12.16
N GLN A 71 35.95 46.34 -12.39
CA GLN A 71 37.03 47.34 -12.41
C GLN A 71 36.82 48.35 -13.54
N PHE A 72 36.37 47.87 -14.70
CA PHE A 72 35.99 48.73 -15.84
C PHE A 72 34.89 49.72 -15.47
N GLN A 73 33.79 49.25 -14.87
CA GLN A 73 32.68 50.11 -14.45
C GLN A 73 33.12 51.15 -13.42
N LYS A 74 33.95 50.76 -12.44
CA LYS A 74 34.55 51.68 -11.47
C LYS A 74 35.40 52.75 -12.16
N ALA A 75 36.20 52.37 -13.16
CA ALA A 75 37.04 53.31 -13.91
C ALA A 75 36.20 54.38 -14.64
N ILE A 76 35.09 53.97 -15.26
CA ILE A 76 34.14 54.86 -15.95
C ILE A 76 33.46 55.81 -14.96
N GLN A 77 33.04 55.32 -13.79
CA GLN A 77 32.42 56.16 -12.75
C GLN A 77 33.36 57.24 -12.25
N VAL A 78 34.64 56.90 -12.02
CA VAL A 78 35.67 57.86 -11.56
C VAL A 78 36.04 58.86 -12.66
N ALA A 79 36.06 58.45 -13.93
CA ALA A 79 36.49 59.30 -15.04
C ALA A 79 35.60 60.55 -15.25
N ASN A 80 34.37 60.54 -14.72
CA ASN A 80 33.45 61.69 -14.69
C ASN A 80 33.33 62.45 -16.03
N GLY A 81 33.27 61.71 -17.15
CA GLY A 81 33.08 62.27 -18.48
C GLY A 81 34.33 62.77 -19.21
N ASP A 82 35.55 62.50 -18.72
CA ASP A 82 36.80 62.85 -19.41
C ASP A 82 36.87 62.18 -20.81
N PRO A 83 36.89 62.95 -21.92
CA PRO A 83 36.83 62.38 -23.27
C PRO A 83 38.00 61.46 -23.63
N GLN A 84 39.21 61.74 -23.13
CA GLN A 84 40.40 60.93 -23.45
C GLN A 84 40.30 59.57 -22.76
N LEU A 85 39.86 59.55 -21.50
CA LEU A 85 39.62 58.30 -20.78
C LEU A 85 38.46 57.50 -21.32
N LEU A 86 37.40 58.17 -21.78
CA LEU A 86 36.28 57.48 -22.42
C LEU A 86 36.73 56.75 -23.68
N GLU A 87 37.68 57.32 -24.44
CA GLU A 87 38.23 56.64 -25.63
C GLU A 87 39.12 55.45 -25.25
N GLU A 88 40.00 55.60 -24.25
CA GLU A 88 40.79 54.49 -23.70
C GLU A 88 39.89 53.37 -23.16
N ALA A 89 38.83 53.75 -22.45
CA ALA A 89 37.86 52.81 -21.90
C ALA A 89 37.06 52.10 -23.00
N LYS A 90 36.72 52.75 -24.12
CA LYS A 90 36.12 52.05 -25.27
C LYS A 90 37.03 50.93 -25.79
N GLN A 91 38.35 51.19 -25.88
CA GLN A 91 39.33 50.19 -26.31
C GLN A 91 39.43 49.02 -25.32
N VAL A 92 39.54 49.34 -24.02
CA VAL A 92 39.56 48.32 -22.95
C VAL A 92 38.29 47.48 -22.96
N ARG A 93 37.12 48.10 -23.11
CA ARG A 93 35.84 47.40 -23.20
C ARG A 93 35.82 46.45 -24.40
N ALA A 94 36.25 46.90 -25.58
CA ALA A 94 36.32 46.06 -26.77
C ALA A 94 37.23 44.84 -26.56
N GLU A 95 38.36 45.03 -25.89
CA GLU A 95 39.30 43.93 -25.55
C GLU A 95 38.69 42.92 -24.58
N ILE A 96 38.03 43.37 -23.50
CA ILE A 96 37.34 42.50 -22.55
C ILE A 96 36.23 41.72 -23.24
N VAL A 97 35.42 42.39 -24.08
CA VAL A 97 34.32 41.77 -24.81
C VAL A 97 34.82 40.76 -25.84
N GLU A 98 35.99 40.99 -26.43
CA GLU A 98 36.60 40.06 -27.37
C GLU A 98 37.15 38.82 -26.66
N LEU A 99 38.00 39.00 -25.64
CA LEU A 99 38.54 37.88 -24.85
C LEU A 99 37.44 37.06 -24.17
N GLY A 100 36.44 37.74 -23.61
CA GLY A 100 35.29 37.10 -23.00
C GLY A 100 34.43 36.35 -24.01
N GLY A 101 34.28 36.90 -25.22
CA GLY A 101 33.59 36.22 -26.32
C GLY A 101 34.27 34.91 -26.69
N GLN A 102 35.61 34.92 -26.82
CA GLN A 102 36.41 33.72 -27.11
C GLN A 102 36.29 32.66 -26.01
N GLU A 103 36.32 33.05 -24.73
CA GLU A 103 36.11 32.11 -23.63
C GLU A 103 34.67 31.53 -23.63
N ALA A 104 33.67 32.37 -23.90
CA ALA A 104 32.28 31.90 -24.02
C ALA A 104 32.12 30.87 -25.14
N GLU A 105 32.80 31.06 -26.28
CA GLU A 105 32.84 30.05 -27.35
C GLU A 105 33.51 28.76 -26.90
N ARG A 106 34.63 28.84 -26.17
CA ARG A 106 35.31 27.67 -25.62
C ARG A 106 34.43 26.89 -24.63
N LEU A 107 33.61 27.59 -23.83
CA LEU A 107 32.62 26.97 -22.93
C LEU A 107 31.52 26.28 -23.73
N ARG A 108 30.98 26.94 -24.77
CA ARG A 108 29.98 26.38 -25.69
C ARG A 108 30.47 25.12 -26.39
N GLU A 109 31.71 25.12 -26.90
CA GLU A 109 32.32 23.96 -27.57
C GLU A 109 32.45 22.74 -26.64
N ARG A 110 32.64 22.97 -25.33
CA ARG A 110 32.65 21.93 -24.30
C ARG A 110 31.25 21.54 -23.80
N LYS A 111 30.20 22.15 -24.36
CA LYS A 111 28.79 22.00 -23.97
C LYS A 111 28.49 22.50 -22.54
N GLU A 112 29.34 23.37 -21.99
CA GLU A 112 29.12 24.11 -20.75
C GLU A 112 28.20 25.31 -21.06
N TYR A 113 26.99 25.03 -21.55
CA TYR A 113 26.04 26.04 -22.02
C TYR A 113 25.61 27.04 -20.93
N PRO A 114 25.27 26.63 -19.69
CA PRO A 114 24.89 27.58 -18.65
C PRO A 114 25.98 28.63 -18.37
N GLU A 115 27.23 28.21 -18.30
CA GLU A 115 28.40 29.06 -18.07
C GLU A 115 28.65 29.99 -19.27
N SER A 116 28.57 29.46 -20.49
CA SER A 116 28.70 30.26 -21.73
C SER A 116 27.61 31.34 -21.81
N ILE A 117 26.34 30.99 -21.56
CA ILE A 117 25.20 31.91 -21.54
C ILE A 117 25.37 32.98 -20.47
N ALA A 118 25.80 32.59 -19.25
CA ALA A 118 26.03 33.53 -18.16
C ALA A 118 27.11 34.56 -18.53
N LEU A 119 28.22 34.12 -19.13
CA LEU A 119 29.29 35.00 -19.58
C LEU A 119 28.82 35.91 -20.73
N LEU A 120 28.19 35.35 -21.77
CA LEU A 120 27.66 36.13 -22.90
C LEU A 120 26.65 37.19 -22.45
N ARG A 121 25.82 36.90 -21.45
CA ARG A 121 24.88 37.86 -20.87
C ARG A 121 25.60 39.01 -20.16
N GLN A 122 26.66 38.73 -19.40
CA GLN A 122 27.48 39.78 -18.78
C GLN A 122 28.12 40.69 -19.83
N LEU A 123 28.68 40.10 -20.90
CA LEU A 123 29.30 40.85 -21.99
C LEU A 123 28.28 41.67 -22.80
N ALA A 124 27.12 41.08 -23.11
CA ALA A 124 26.03 41.76 -23.81
C ALA A 124 25.48 42.97 -23.01
N ASN A 125 25.43 42.87 -21.69
CA ASN A 125 25.09 44.00 -20.82
C ASN A 125 26.15 45.12 -20.83
N ALA A 126 27.41 44.80 -21.12
CA ALA A 126 28.52 45.76 -21.08
C ALA A 126 28.58 46.64 -22.35
N ASP A 127 28.27 46.11 -23.54
CA ASP A 127 28.41 46.84 -24.80
C ASP A 127 27.28 46.65 -25.84
N GLY A 128 26.37 45.69 -25.61
CA GLY A 128 25.25 45.37 -26.51
C GLY A 128 25.61 44.52 -27.74
N SER A 129 26.88 44.33 -28.08
CA SER A 129 27.29 43.65 -29.32
C SER A 129 27.04 42.14 -29.27
N ARG A 130 26.96 41.55 -28.08
CA ARG A 130 26.82 40.10 -27.87
C ARG A 130 25.38 39.60 -27.75
N TRP A 131 24.36 40.46 -27.85
CA TRP A 131 22.95 40.06 -27.71
C TRP A 131 22.47 39.08 -28.78
N GLU A 132 22.97 39.19 -30.02
CA GLU A 132 22.65 38.23 -31.07
C GLU A 132 23.27 36.86 -30.76
N ARG A 133 24.56 36.85 -30.40
CA ARG A 133 25.26 35.61 -30.05
C ARG A 133 24.66 34.92 -28.83
N LEU A 134 24.30 35.67 -27.78
CA LEU A 134 23.60 35.13 -26.61
C LEU A 134 22.32 34.38 -27.03
N ARG A 135 21.49 34.99 -27.89
CA ARG A 135 20.25 34.37 -28.38
C ARG A 135 20.52 33.11 -29.20
N GLU A 136 21.58 33.07 -30.00
CA GLU A 136 21.99 31.88 -30.74
C GLU A 136 22.38 30.72 -29.80
N VAL A 137 23.17 31.00 -28.77
CA VAL A 137 23.63 30.00 -27.79
C VAL A 137 22.47 29.53 -26.89
N GLU A 138 21.57 30.44 -26.47
CA GLU A 138 20.34 30.07 -25.76
C GLU A 138 19.45 29.16 -26.61
N ALA A 139 19.31 29.44 -27.90
CA ALA A 139 18.57 28.58 -28.83
C ALA A 139 19.28 27.23 -29.07
N GLU A 140 20.61 27.21 -29.11
CA GLU A 140 21.41 25.97 -29.20
C GLU A 140 21.22 25.10 -27.97
N TYR A 141 21.29 25.69 -26.78
CA TYR A 141 21.06 25.00 -25.52
C TYR A 141 19.64 24.43 -25.43
N ALA A 142 18.62 25.19 -25.85
CA ALA A 142 17.25 24.69 -25.90
C ALA A 142 17.11 23.47 -26.82
N ARG A 143 17.77 23.48 -28.00
CA ARG A 143 17.80 22.30 -28.90
C ARG A 143 18.55 21.12 -28.28
N HIS A 144 19.62 21.39 -27.53
CA HIS A 144 20.38 20.35 -26.84
C HIS A 144 19.52 19.66 -25.76
N LEU A 145 18.82 20.43 -24.93
CA LEU A 145 17.89 19.92 -23.93
C LEU A 145 16.74 19.13 -24.58
N GLU A 146 16.20 19.60 -25.72
CA GLU A 146 15.17 18.87 -26.46
C GLU A 146 15.68 17.51 -26.96
N ALA A 147 16.90 17.47 -27.51
CA ALA A 147 17.50 16.24 -28.01
C ALA A 147 17.79 15.26 -26.86
N GLU A 148 18.24 15.76 -25.70
CA GLU A 148 18.47 14.93 -24.51
C GLU A 148 17.15 14.40 -23.93
N TYR A 149 16.12 15.25 -23.85
CA TYR A 149 14.77 14.87 -23.46
C TYR A 149 14.24 13.73 -24.35
N GLU A 150 14.30 13.89 -25.68
CA GLU A 150 13.79 12.88 -26.61
C GLU A 150 14.61 11.59 -26.59
N ARG A 151 15.94 11.66 -26.40
CA ARG A 151 16.77 10.47 -26.22
C ARG A 151 16.36 9.70 -24.97
N LEU A 152 16.26 10.37 -23.83
CA LEU A 152 15.87 9.75 -22.56
C LEU A 152 14.45 9.20 -22.60
N ALA A 153 13.52 9.92 -23.23
CA ALA A 153 12.15 9.47 -23.39
C ALA A 153 12.08 8.21 -24.27
N ARG A 154 12.88 8.09 -25.34
CA ARG A 154 12.97 6.86 -26.15
C ARG A 154 13.56 5.68 -25.37
N GLU A 155 14.61 5.91 -24.58
CA GLU A 155 15.15 4.87 -23.68
C GLU A 155 14.09 4.41 -22.67
N GLY A 156 13.27 5.35 -22.18
CA GLY A 156 12.10 5.02 -21.35
C GLY A 156 11.07 4.19 -22.10
N ASP A 157 10.78 4.51 -23.36
CA ASP A 157 9.85 3.76 -24.21
C ASP A 157 10.34 2.31 -24.44
N ASP A 158 11.64 2.13 -24.68
CA ASP A 158 12.27 0.82 -24.87
C ASP A 158 12.20 -0.05 -23.60
N ALA A 159 12.46 0.55 -22.43
CA ALA A 159 12.34 -0.11 -21.13
C ALA A 159 10.87 -0.44 -20.80
N LEU A 160 9.95 0.47 -21.13
CA LEU A 160 8.51 0.28 -20.95
C LEU A 160 7.99 -0.89 -21.78
N ALA A 161 8.41 -1.00 -23.05
CA ALA A 161 8.05 -2.11 -23.93
C ALA A 161 8.54 -3.46 -23.40
N GLN A 162 9.66 -3.47 -22.68
CA GLN A 162 10.23 -4.65 -22.02
C GLN A 162 9.66 -4.90 -20.61
N LYS A 163 8.70 -4.08 -20.15
CA LYS A 163 8.13 -4.13 -18.81
C LYS A 163 9.18 -3.96 -17.69
N GLN A 164 10.26 -3.24 -17.97
CA GLN A 164 11.29 -2.87 -17.00
C GLN A 164 10.87 -1.59 -16.29
N TRP A 165 9.89 -1.70 -15.37
CA TRP A 165 9.17 -0.56 -14.81
C TRP A 165 10.05 0.43 -14.05
N ASP A 166 11.00 -0.06 -13.24
CA ASP A 166 11.94 0.79 -12.50
C ASP A 166 12.88 1.56 -13.44
N GLU A 167 13.43 0.89 -14.45
CA GLU A 167 14.30 1.52 -15.43
C GLU A 167 13.53 2.57 -16.27
N ALA A 168 12.34 2.21 -16.75
CA ALA A 168 11.48 3.14 -17.49
C ALA A 168 11.14 4.39 -16.66
N ARG A 169 10.82 4.21 -15.37
CA ARG A 169 10.61 5.32 -14.42
C ARG A 169 11.84 6.23 -14.36
N GLU A 170 13.02 5.67 -14.15
CA GLU A 170 14.25 6.45 -14.03
C GLU A 170 14.56 7.25 -15.30
N LYS A 171 14.35 6.65 -16.49
CA LYS A 171 14.56 7.31 -17.78
C LYS A 171 13.58 8.46 -18.02
N TYR A 172 12.29 8.25 -17.76
CA TYR A 172 11.31 9.34 -17.90
C TYR A 172 11.52 10.46 -16.87
N GLU A 173 11.89 10.13 -15.63
CA GLU A 173 12.21 11.15 -14.61
C GLU A 173 13.50 11.91 -14.96
N ALA A 174 14.49 11.25 -15.59
CA ALA A 174 15.65 11.93 -16.15
C ALA A 174 15.27 12.86 -17.31
N ALA A 175 14.38 12.43 -18.22
CA ALA A 175 13.87 13.30 -19.29
C ALA A 175 13.20 14.55 -18.71
N LEU A 176 12.35 14.39 -17.69
CA LEU A 176 11.67 15.51 -17.02
C LEU A 176 12.62 16.48 -16.30
N ARG A 177 13.80 16.00 -15.87
CA ARG A 177 14.87 16.88 -15.33
C ARG A 177 15.55 17.70 -16.43
N ALA A 178 15.69 17.16 -17.64
CA ALA A 178 16.20 17.91 -18.80
C ALA A 178 15.18 18.94 -19.30
N LYS A 179 13.90 18.57 -19.35
CA LYS A 179 12.80 19.47 -19.72
C LYS A 179 11.50 19.04 -19.05
N ALA A 180 10.91 19.94 -18.27
CA ALA A 180 9.63 19.68 -17.60
C ALA A 180 8.48 19.53 -18.61
N GLY A 181 7.57 18.60 -18.32
CA GLY A 181 6.35 18.37 -19.09
C GLY A 181 6.53 17.50 -20.34
N GLY A 182 5.60 17.64 -21.29
CA GLY A 182 5.58 16.88 -22.54
C GLY A 182 5.12 15.43 -22.37
N ARG A 183 5.48 14.58 -23.34
CA ARG A 183 5.03 13.17 -23.41
C ARG A 183 5.55 12.30 -22.25
N ALA A 184 6.73 12.62 -21.72
CA ALA A 184 7.35 11.87 -20.62
C ALA A 184 6.59 12.01 -19.29
N GLU A 185 5.82 13.07 -19.08
CA GLU A 185 5.15 13.33 -17.80
C GLU A 185 4.08 12.29 -17.43
N PRO A 186 3.07 12.01 -18.28
CA PRO A 186 2.10 10.96 -17.97
C PRO A 186 2.76 9.57 -17.93
N LEU A 187 3.79 9.32 -18.75
CA LEU A 187 4.54 8.07 -18.76
C LEU A 187 5.29 7.84 -17.44
N ALA A 188 5.98 8.87 -16.92
CA ALA A 188 6.64 8.81 -15.62
C ALA A 188 5.66 8.51 -14.48
N ARG A 189 4.45 9.09 -14.51
CA ARG A 189 3.39 8.78 -13.54
C ARG A 189 2.96 7.31 -13.61
N TYR A 190 2.72 6.80 -14.83
CA TYR A 190 2.36 5.41 -15.05
C TYR A 190 3.45 4.45 -14.54
N THR A 191 4.69 4.63 -14.98
CA THR A 191 5.80 3.76 -14.61
C THR A 191 6.13 3.82 -13.12
N ARG A 192 5.93 4.98 -12.47
CA ARG A 192 6.07 5.09 -11.00
C ARG A 192 5.05 4.20 -10.28
N GLY A 193 3.79 4.26 -10.67
CA GLY A 193 2.74 3.41 -10.10
C GLY A 193 3.03 1.93 -10.32
N MET A 194 3.46 1.56 -11.54
CA MET A 194 3.85 0.19 -11.88
C MET A 194 5.04 -0.31 -11.05
N ALA A 195 6.12 0.46 -11.00
CA ALA A 195 7.33 0.12 -10.22
C ALA A 195 7.02 -0.01 -8.73
N GLN A 196 6.23 0.90 -8.16
CA GLN A 196 5.76 0.79 -6.78
C GLN A 196 4.93 -0.48 -6.55
N GLY A 197 4.01 -0.77 -7.48
CA GLY A 197 3.14 -1.95 -7.45
C GLY A 197 3.92 -3.27 -7.39
N GLU A 198 4.87 -3.43 -8.30
CA GLU A 198 5.69 -4.65 -8.45
C GLU A 198 6.71 -4.80 -7.29
N SER A 199 7.32 -3.69 -6.87
CA SER A 199 8.25 -3.67 -5.73
C SER A 199 7.54 -4.06 -4.43
N ALA A 200 6.33 -3.54 -4.20
CA ALA A 200 5.51 -3.90 -3.05
C ALA A 200 5.00 -5.34 -3.12
N LEU A 201 4.65 -5.83 -4.32
CA LEU A 201 4.26 -7.23 -4.53
C LEU A 201 5.38 -8.19 -4.13
N THR A 202 6.62 -7.89 -4.51
CA THR A 202 7.81 -8.68 -4.15
C THR A 202 7.99 -8.75 -2.63
N ARG A 203 7.70 -7.66 -1.91
CA ARG A 203 7.71 -7.61 -0.44
C ARG A 203 6.44 -8.21 0.21
N ARG A 204 5.49 -8.72 -0.58
CA ARG A 204 4.16 -9.18 -0.14
C ARG A 204 3.35 -8.12 0.60
N ASP A 205 3.59 -6.83 0.30
CA ASP A 205 2.74 -5.73 0.76
C ASP A 205 1.63 -5.49 -0.27
N PHE A 206 0.56 -6.27 -0.15
CA PHE A 206 -0.55 -6.25 -1.11
C PHE A 206 -1.33 -4.94 -1.10
N THR A 207 -1.38 -4.24 0.04
CA THR A 207 -2.06 -2.94 0.15
C THR A 207 -1.30 -1.88 -0.62
N ALA A 208 0.02 -1.78 -0.41
CA ALA A 208 0.87 -0.85 -1.16
C ALA A 208 0.97 -1.23 -2.65
N SER A 209 0.96 -2.54 -2.95
CA SER A 209 0.96 -3.04 -4.33
C SER A 209 -0.31 -2.62 -5.08
N ALA A 210 -1.48 -2.83 -4.46
CA ALA A 210 -2.77 -2.41 -5.03
C ALA A 210 -2.83 -0.88 -5.23
N GLU A 211 -2.29 -0.10 -4.31
CA GLU A 211 -2.21 1.36 -4.47
C GLU A 211 -1.32 1.77 -5.65
N GLY A 212 -0.15 1.15 -5.81
CA GLY A 212 0.72 1.39 -6.98
C GLY A 212 0.00 1.12 -8.31
N TYR A 213 -0.69 -0.02 -8.43
CA TYR A 213 -1.46 -0.32 -9.65
C TYR A 213 -2.66 0.63 -9.85
N ARG A 214 -3.35 1.06 -8.79
CA ARG A 214 -4.40 2.09 -8.89
C ARG A 214 -3.85 3.40 -9.44
N GLN A 215 -2.68 3.84 -8.97
CA GLN A 215 -2.02 5.04 -9.48
C GLN A 215 -1.64 4.90 -10.96
N ALA A 216 -1.15 3.72 -11.36
CA ALA A 216 -0.87 3.44 -12.76
C ALA A 216 -2.13 3.54 -13.63
N ILE A 217 -3.26 2.95 -13.19
CA ILE A 217 -4.56 3.03 -13.88
C ILE A 217 -5.05 4.48 -13.98
N GLN A 218 -4.94 5.25 -12.89
CA GLN A 218 -5.34 6.66 -12.85
C GLN A 218 -4.56 7.56 -13.80
N SER A 219 -3.38 7.13 -14.26
CA SER A 219 -2.62 7.86 -15.28
C SER A 219 -3.30 7.86 -16.67
N GLY A 220 -4.25 6.94 -16.91
CA GLY A 220 -4.94 6.77 -18.19
C GLY A 220 -4.12 6.06 -19.27
N LEU A 221 -2.95 5.51 -18.92
CA LEU A 221 -2.04 4.85 -19.86
C LEU A 221 -2.07 3.31 -19.82
N ASP A 222 -2.93 2.71 -18.98
CA ASP A 222 -3.11 1.25 -18.87
C ASP A 222 -3.91 0.66 -20.05
N ARG A 223 -3.40 0.81 -21.28
CA ARG A 223 -4.15 0.48 -22.51
C ARG A 223 -4.35 -1.01 -22.72
N ASP A 224 -3.41 -1.83 -22.29
CA ASP A 224 -3.49 -3.29 -22.37
C ASP A 224 -4.19 -3.92 -21.15
N GLY A 225 -4.58 -3.09 -20.18
CA GLY A 225 -5.20 -3.53 -18.93
C GLY A 225 -4.25 -4.31 -18.03
N TYR A 226 -2.92 -4.23 -18.22
CA TYR A 226 -1.97 -4.97 -17.41
C TYR A 226 -2.03 -4.54 -15.94
N ALA A 227 -2.06 -3.23 -15.65
CA ALA A 227 -2.16 -2.73 -14.27
C ALA A 227 -3.51 -3.12 -13.64
N ALA A 228 -4.61 -3.02 -14.39
CA ALA A 228 -5.92 -3.49 -13.96
C ALA A 228 -5.94 -5.00 -13.64
N ALA A 229 -5.30 -5.82 -14.49
CA ALA A 229 -5.18 -7.25 -14.26
C ALA A 229 -4.33 -7.57 -13.01
N GLN A 230 -3.20 -6.88 -12.81
CA GLN A 230 -2.42 -7.05 -11.59
C GLN A 230 -3.18 -6.58 -10.34
N LEU A 231 -3.88 -5.45 -10.43
CA LEU A 231 -4.74 -4.95 -9.35
C LEU A 231 -5.77 -6.00 -8.94
N ALA A 232 -6.45 -6.63 -9.90
CA ALA A 232 -7.44 -7.68 -9.63
C ALA A 232 -6.85 -8.91 -8.91
N ARG A 233 -5.54 -9.16 -9.09
CA ARG A 233 -4.82 -10.26 -8.45
C ARG A 233 -4.36 -9.92 -7.04
N VAL A 234 -3.84 -8.71 -6.82
CA VAL A 234 -3.24 -8.30 -5.53
C VAL A 234 -4.24 -7.70 -4.56
N ALA A 235 -5.29 -7.04 -5.06
CA ALA A 235 -6.27 -6.38 -4.21
C ALA A 235 -6.99 -7.41 -3.34
N VAL A 236 -7.00 -7.17 -2.02
CA VAL A 236 -7.83 -7.92 -1.10
C VAL A 236 -9.27 -7.52 -1.34
N ARG A 237 -10.10 -8.49 -1.74
CA ARG A 237 -11.53 -8.30 -1.98
C ARG A 237 -12.32 -9.50 -1.48
N PRO A 238 -13.62 -9.34 -1.18
CA PRO A 238 -14.48 -10.45 -0.80
C PRO A 238 -14.70 -11.42 -1.98
N TYR A 239 -14.57 -12.72 -1.72
CA TYR A 239 -14.87 -13.80 -2.66
C TYR A 239 -15.89 -14.75 -2.04
N ALA A 240 -16.92 -15.10 -2.79
CA ALA A 240 -17.82 -16.18 -2.44
C ALA A 240 -17.22 -17.51 -2.89
N ILE A 241 -16.89 -18.35 -1.91
CA ILE A 241 -16.49 -19.74 -2.12
C ILE A 241 -17.75 -20.58 -2.02
N ARG A 242 -18.16 -21.16 -3.15
CA ARG A 242 -19.34 -22.02 -3.23
C ARG A 242 -18.95 -23.49 -3.28
N VAL A 243 -19.55 -24.26 -2.38
CA VAL A 243 -19.55 -25.73 -2.45
C VAL A 243 -20.73 -26.14 -3.33
N ARG A 244 -20.47 -26.40 -4.62
CA ARG A 244 -21.53 -26.70 -5.58
C ARG A 244 -22.03 -28.13 -5.41
N SER A 245 -21.12 -29.09 -5.54
CA SER A 245 -21.49 -30.50 -5.51
C SER A 245 -20.38 -31.40 -4.96
N VAL A 246 -20.79 -32.55 -4.45
CA VAL A 246 -19.92 -33.65 -4.05
C VAL A 246 -20.39 -34.92 -4.73
N LEU A 247 -19.43 -35.66 -5.27
CA LEU A 247 -19.58 -37.02 -5.78
C LEU A 247 -18.68 -37.94 -4.96
N ALA A 248 -19.27 -38.70 -4.05
CA ALA A 248 -18.58 -39.73 -3.28
C ALA A 248 -18.49 -41.04 -4.07
N MET A 249 -17.41 -41.79 -3.86
CA MET A 249 -17.32 -43.15 -4.33
C MET A 249 -18.37 -44.02 -3.62
N PRO A 250 -18.98 -45.01 -4.29
CA PRO A 250 -20.01 -45.88 -3.71
C PRO A 250 -19.51 -46.74 -2.54
N THR A 251 -18.20 -46.91 -2.41
CA THR A 251 -17.56 -47.74 -1.39
C THR A 251 -16.53 -46.93 -0.62
N ARG A 252 -16.38 -47.29 0.65
CA ARG A 252 -15.33 -46.85 1.56
C ARG A 252 -13.97 -47.39 1.12
N PRO A 253 -12.85 -46.88 1.69
CA PRO A 253 -11.51 -47.40 1.40
C PRO A 253 -11.34 -48.89 1.75
N ASP A 254 -12.13 -49.41 2.70
CA ASP A 254 -12.14 -50.83 3.07
C ASP A 254 -12.88 -51.75 2.07
N GLY A 255 -13.45 -51.18 1.00
CA GLY A 255 -14.19 -51.91 -0.04
C GLY A 255 -15.66 -52.16 0.27
N ASN A 256 -16.12 -51.86 1.48
CA ASN A 256 -17.53 -51.98 1.86
C ASN A 256 -18.33 -50.74 1.41
N PRO A 257 -19.66 -50.85 1.18
CA PRO A 257 -20.49 -49.69 0.92
C PRO A 257 -20.52 -48.76 2.15
N TRP A 258 -20.76 -47.46 1.93
CA TRP A 258 -20.94 -46.50 3.03
C TRP A 258 -22.09 -46.87 3.95
N VAL A 259 -23.21 -47.27 3.34
CA VAL A 259 -24.42 -47.74 4.02
C VAL A 259 -25.02 -48.93 3.26
N GLY A 260 -25.77 -49.76 3.98
CA GLY A 260 -26.47 -50.90 3.41
C GLY A 260 -25.57 -52.10 3.06
N ARG A 261 -26.12 -53.04 2.29
CA ARG A 261 -25.42 -54.28 1.87
C ARG A 261 -24.76 -54.08 0.49
N PRO A 262 -23.67 -54.79 0.17
CA PRO A 262 -23.06 -54.72 -1.15
C PRO A 262 -24.07 -55.05 -2.27
N HIS A 263 -24.15 -54.20 -3.29
CA HIS A 263 -25.05 -54.37 -4.44
C HIS A 263 -24.24 -54.45 -5.75
N PRO A 264 -24.58 -55.33 -6.72
CA PRO A 264 -23.81 -55.52 -7.96
C PRO A 264 -23.59 -54.24 -8.77
N MET A 265 -24.55 -53.32 -8.73
CA MET A 265 -24.46 -52.01 -9.39
C MET A 265 -23.28 -51.16 -8.88
N LEU A 266 -22.93 -51.27 -7.58
CA LEU A 266 -21.79 -50.55 -7.00
C LEU A 266 -20.48 -51.00 -7.66
N GLY A 267 -20.36 -52.29 -7.99
CA GLY A 267 -19.20 -52.82 -8.71
C GLY A 267 -18.99 -52.20 -10.09
N ASN A 268 -20.08 -51.89 -10.80
CA ASN A 268 -19.99 -51.20 -12.11
C ASN A 268 -19.58 -49.73 -11.95
N LEU A 269 -20.10 -49.04 -10.92
CA LEU A 269 -19.69 -47.67 -10.57
C LEU A 269 -18.22 -47.59 -10.16
N ILE A 270 -17.72 -48.56 -9.37
CA ILE A 270 -16.30 -48.63 -8.99
C ILE A 270 -15.42 -48.80 -10.23
N LYS A 271 -15.80 -49.67 -11.18
CA LYS A 271 -15.07 -49.83 -12.44
C LYS A 271 -15.07 -48.56 -13.28
N LEU A 272 -16.16 -47.78 -13.27
CA LEU A 272 -16.21 -46.48 -13.95
C LEU A 272 -15.36 -45.42 -13.21
N GLY A 273 -15.40 -45.39 -11.88
CA GLY A 273 -14.60 -44.50 -11.05
C GLY A 273 -13.10 -44.79 -11.13
N ALA A 274 -12.70 -46.05 -11.19
CA ALA A 274 -11.29 -46.44 -11.40
C ALA A 274 -10.75 -45.99 -12.77
N LYS A 275 -11.61 -45.87 -13.80
CA LYS A 275 -11.23 -45.25 -15.07
C LYS A 275 -11.04 -43.74 -14.98
N MET A 276 -11.67 -43.07 -14.00
CA MET A 276 -11.45 -41.64 -13.74
C MET A 276 -10.15 -41.35 -13.02
N THR A 277 -9.71 -42.23 -12.11
CA THR A 277 -8.46 -42.03 -11.35
C THR A 277 -7.21 -42.20 -12.21
N MET A 278 -7.32 -42.76 -13.42
CA MET A 278 -6.19 -43.08 -14.31
C MET A 278 -5.98 -42.13 -15.51
N GLY A 279 -6.65 -40.97 -15.60
CA GLY A 279 -6.39 -40.01 -16.70
C GLY A 279 -7.17 -38.67 -16.66
N PRO A 280 -6.88 -37.71 -17.57
CA PRO A 280 -7.66 -36.48 -17.74
C PRO A 280 -9.05 -36.84 -18.27
N VAL A 281 -10.05 -36.67 -17.40
CA VAL A 281 -11.42 -37.12 -17.66
C VAL A 281 -12.17 -36.05 -18.44
N GLY A 282 -12.67 -36.40 -19.63
CA GLY A 282 -13.59 -35.53 -20.37
C GLY A 282 -14.95 -35.41 -19.67
N ALA A 283 -15.59 -34.23 -19.75
CA ALA A 283 -16.88 -33.92 -19.12
C ALA A 283 -18.00 -34.96 -19.37
N ALA A 284 -17.91 -35.73 -20.47
CA ALA A 284 -18.83 -36.81 -20.79
C ALA A 284 -18.80 -37.97 -19.77
N VAL A 285 -17.62 -38.36 -19.28
CA VAL A 285 -17.47 -39.47 -18.32
C VAL A 285 -18.01 -39.08 -16.94
N THR A 286 -17.89 -37.80 -16.57
CA THR A 286 -18.48 -37.26 -15.33
C THR A 286 -20.00 -37.34 -15.32
N ARG A 287 -20.66 -37.00 -16.43
CA ARG A 287 -22.14 -37.12 -16.53
C ARG A 287 -22.61 -38.56 -16.35
N THR A 288 -21.97 -39.53 -17.01
CA THR A 288 -22.35 -40.94 -16.89
C THR A 288 -22.25 -41.47 -15.46
N ILE A 289 -21.23 -41.02 -14.69
CA ILE A 289 -21.13 -41.39 -13.27
C ILE A 289 -22.21 -40.71 -12.44
N ILE A 290 -22.47 -39.42 -12.66
CA ILE A 290 -23.54 -38.71 -11.94
C ILE A 290 -24.89 -39.40 -12.16
N ASP A 291 -25.22 -39.76 -13.41
CA ASP A 291 -26.47 -40.45 -13.73
C ASP A 291 -26.54 -41.84 -13.06
N SER A 292 -25.43 -42.57 -13.06
CA SER A 292 -25.33 -43.87 -12.39
C SER A 292 -25.42 -43.75 -10.86
N ALA A 293 -24.81 -42.73 -10.27
CA ALA A 293 -24.84 -42.45 -8.83
C ALA A 293 -26.26 -42.12 -8.35
N ARG A 294 -27.07 -41.44 -9.18
CA ARG A 294 -28.49 -41.15 -8.90
C ARG A 294 -29.37 -42.39 -8.94
N GLN A 295 -28.97 -43.42 -9.68
CA GLN A 295 -29.71 -44.68 -9.80
C GLN A 295 -29.41 -45.67 -8.65
N VAL A 296 -28.43 -45.38 -7.78
CA VAL A 296 -28.11 -46.26 -6.63
C VAL A 296 -29.32 -46.37 -5.70
N PRO A 297 -29.66 -47.57 -5.19
CA PRO A 297 -30.79 -47.75 -4.28
C PRO A 297 -30.69 -46.86 -3.02
N PRO A 298 -31.79 -46.29 -2.51
CA PRO A 298 -31.77 -45.41 -1.34
C PRO A 298 -31.06 -45.97 -0.11
N GLU A 299 -31.18 -47.28 0.13
CA GLU A 299 -30.53 -48.00 1.23
C GLU A 299 -28.99 -48.02 1.14
N ASN A 300 -28.43 -47.72 -0.03
CA ASN A 300 -26.99 -47.65 -0.29
C ASN A 300 -26.49 -46.20 -0.47
N ARG A 301 -27.32 -45.20 -0.20
CA ARG A 301 -26.95 -43.78 -0.33
C ARG A 301 -26.48 -43.21 1.00
N PRO A 302 -25.21 -42.78 1.12
CA PRO A 302 -24.75 -42.11 2.32
C PRO A 302 -25.45 -40.77 2.50
N THR A 303 -25.60 -40.35 3.74
CA THR A 303 -25.97 -38.98 4.09
C THR A 303 -24.69 -38.16 4.16
N LEU A 304 -24.46 -37.29 3.19
CA LEU A 304 -23.23 -36.50 3.04
C LEU A 304 -23.43 -35.04 3.49
N SER A 305 -22.40 -34.48 4.09
CA SER A 305 -22.25 -33.05 4.35
C SER A 305 -20.80 -32.64 4.19
N VAL A 306 -20.54 -31.36 3.92
CA VAL A 306 -19.20 -30.79 3.81
C VAL A 306 -18.96 -29.86 4.98
N ILE A 307 -17.90 -30.12 5.73
CA ILE A 307 -17.37 -29.25 6.77
C ILE A 307 -16.26 -28.41 6.15
N VAL A 308 -16.45 -27.10 6.11
CA VAL A 308 -15.48 -26.14 5.60
C VAL A 308 -14.77 -25.49 6.78
N SER A 309 -13.47 -25.76 6.90
CA SER A 309 -12.59 -25.14 7.89
C SER A 309 -11.87 -23.96 7.27
N ARG A 310 -12.12 -22.77 7.79
CA ARG A 310 -11.52 -21.51 7.35
C ARG A 310 -10.15 -21.31 8.00
N PRO A 311 -9.28 -20.46 7.41
CA PRO A 311 -7.96 -20.16 7.98
C PRO A 311 -7.98 -19.57 9.40
N ASP A 312 -9.08 -18.96 9.81
CA ASP A 312 -9.25 -18.37 11.15
C ASP A 312 -9.68 -19.41 12.21
N GLY A 313 -9.95 -20.66 11.80
CA GLY A 313 -10.41 -21.76 12.64
C GLY A 313 -11.93 -21.92 12.69
N GLU A 314 -12.70 -21.03 12.05
CA GLU A 314 -14.15 -21.18 11.95
C GLU A 314 -14.50 -22.39 11.07
N GLN A 315 -15.48 -23.17 11.51
CA GLN A 315 -15.98 -24.31 10.76
C GLN A 315 -17.44 -24.11 10.40
N LEU A 316 -17.77 -24.28 9.14
CA LEU A 316 -19.13 -24.20 8.60
C LEU A 316 -19.52 -25.56 8.03
N LYS A 317 -20.76 -25.97 8.20
CA LYS A 317 -21.28 -27.24 7.70
C LYS A 317 -22.41 -27.02 6.69
N THR A 318 -22.36 -27.71 5.56
CA THR A 318 -23.50 -27.74 4.62
C THR A 318 -24.65 -28.62 5.15
N PRO A 319 -25.90 -28.39 4.73
CA PRO A 319 -27.03 -29.26 5.08
C PRO A 319 -26.73 -30.72 4.71
N SER A 320 -27.00 -31.65 5.61
CA SER A 320 -26.86 -33.08 5.33
C SER A 320 -27.86 -33.51 4.26
N ARG A 321 -27.40 -34.18 3.20
CA ARG A 321 -28.28 -34.68 2.13
C ARG A 321 -27.94 -36.14 1.80
N ASN A 322 -28.96 -36.93 1.49
CA ASN A 322 -28.81 -38.34 1.18
C ASN A 322 -28.51 -38.53 -0.32
N GLY A 323 -27.38 -39.18 -0.64
CA GLY A 323 -26.98 -39.47 -2.02
C GLY A 323 -25.48 -39.68 -2.18
N LEU A 324 -25.06 -40.36 -3.25
CA LEU A 324 -23.66 -40.41 -3.67
C LEU A 324 -23.24 -39.16 -4.45
N TYR A 325 -24.19 -38.54 -5.15
CA TYR A 325 -24.04 -37.22 -5.77
C TYR A 325 -24.99 -36.25 -5.11
N VAL A 326 -24.44 -35.21 -4.48
CA VAL A 326 -25.19 -34.21 -3.74
C VAL A 326 -24.85 -32.83 -4.27
N VAL A 327 -25.87 -32.03 -4.54
CA VAL A 327 -25.74 -30.59 -4.82
C VAL A 327 -26.11 -29.83 -3.55
N TYR A 328 -25.29 -28.86 -3.16
CA TYR A 328 -25.53 -28.02 -1.99
C TYR A 328 -25.85 -26.59 -2.41
N ASP A 329 -25.03 -26.01 -3.29
CA ASP A 329 -25.02 -24.57 -3.62
C ASP A 329 -24.86 -23.66 -2.39
N SER A 330 -24.23 -24.20 -1.34
CA SER A 330 -23.86 -23.48 -0.12
C SER A 330 -22.64 -22.59 -0.38
N SER A 331 -22.59 -21.42 0.23
CA SER A 331 -21.50 -20.46 0.01
C SER A 331 -21.04 -19.79 1.29
N LEU A 332 -19.76 -19.43 1.34
CA LEU A 332 -19.19 -18.54 2.35
C LEU A 332 -18.37 -17.45 1.68
N VAL A 333 -18.29 -16.28 2.30
CA VAL A 333 -17.54 -15.13 1.81
C VAL A 333 -16.24 -15.02 2.58
N ILE A 334 -15.14 -14.96 1.86
CA ILE A 334 -13.80 -14.76 2.41
C ILE A 334 -13.08 -13.62 1.71
N SER A 335 -12.52 -12.70 2.48
CA SER A 335 -11.65 -11.64 1.96
C SER A 335 -10.25 -12.17 1.73
N SER A 336 -9.80 -12.12 0.47
CA SER A 336 -8.55 -12.74 0.04
C SER A 336 -8.05 -12.12 -1.26
N ASN A 337 -6.93 -12.62 -1.79
CA ASN A 337 -6.33 -12.23 -3.06
C ASN A 337 -5.64 -13.45 -3.72
N HIS A 338 -5.14 -13.32 -4.95
CA HIS A 338 -4.58 -14.45 -5.69
C HIS A 338 -3.22 -14.95 -5.16
N PHE A 339 -2.66 -14.27 -4.17
CA PHE A 339 -1.38 -14.60 -3.54
C PHE A 339 -1.54 -15.07 -2.10
N ASP A 340 -2.79 -15.33 -1.68
CA ASP A 340 -3.11 -15.75 -0.32
C ASP A 340 -2.73 -17.22 -0.11
N GLU A 341 -1.72 -17.45 0.72
CA GLU A 341 -1.21 -18.79 1.04
C GLU A 341 -2.01 -19.47 2.17
N ARG A 342 -2.93 -18.74 2.82
CA ARG A 342 -3.82 -19.31 3.83
C ARG A 342 -4.64 -20.44 3.22
N ARG A 343 -4.85 -21.48 4.01
CA ARG A 343 -5.43 -22.74 3.55
C ARG A 343 -6.88 -22.88 4.00
N ILE A 344 -7.74 -23.34 3.11
CA ILE A 344 -9.14 -23.67 3.38
C ILE A 344 -9.33 -25.17 3.17
N THR A 345 -9.95 -25.83 4.15
CA THR A 345 -10.11 -27.29 4.14
C THR A 345 -11.57 -27.67 4.01
N PHE A 346 -11.87 -28.58 3.10
CA PHE A 346 -13.19 -29.14 2.86
C PHE A 346 -13.19 -30.61 3.25
N HIS A 347 -13.79 -30.93 4.39
CA HIS A 347 -13.94 -32.29 4.89
C HIS A 347 -15.32 -32.81 4.52
N VAL A 348 -15.39 -33.84 3.68
CA VAL A 348 -16.65 -34.53 3.36
C VAL A 348 -16.87 -35.60 4.40
N VAL A 349 -18.03 -35.56 5.06
CA VAL A 349 -18.37 -36.53 6.10
C VAL A 349 -19.69 -37.21 5.80
N HIS A 350 -19.75 -38.49 6.13
CA HIS A 350 -20.97 -39.26 6.18
C HIS A 350 -21.54 -39.23 7.60
N ALA A 351 -22.78 -38.76 7.75
CA ALA A 351 -23.49 -38.77 9.02
C ALA A 351 -24.45 -39.97 9.11
N ASP A 352 -24.27 -40.81 10.11
CA ASP A 352 -25.20 -41.90 10.47
C ASP A 352 -25.56 -41.80 11.96
N GLY A 353 -26.66 -41.09 12.25
CA GLY A 353 -27.06 -40.78 13.62
C GLY A 353 -25.98 -40.03 14.39
N ALA A 354 -25.48 -40.63 15.48
CA ALA A 354 -24.40 -40.07 16.29
C ALA A 354 -23.00 -40.31 15.70
N ARG A 355 -22.86 -41.24 14.74
CA ARG A 355 -21.58 -41.59 14.14
C ARG A 355 -21.29 -40.69 12.94
N ARG A 356 -20.06 -40.18 12.87
CA ARG A 356 -19.53 -39.48 11.70
C ARG A 356 -18.36 -40.29 11.15
N ASP A 357 -18.51 -40.75 9.91
CA ASP A 357 -17.42 -41.42 9.20
C ASP A 357 -16.81 -40.41 8.20
N ASP A 358 -15.49 -40.33 8.17
CA ASP A 358 -14.75 -39.47 7.23
C ASP A 358 -14.81 -40.07 5.82
N VAL A 359 -15.27 -39.28 4.85
CA VAL A 359 -15.30 -39.65 3.42
C VAL A 359 -14.06 -39.17 2.70
N GLY A 360 -13.41 -38.13 3.21
CA GLY A 360 -12.21 -37.57 2.62
C GLY A 360 -12.13 -36.07 2.87
N ALA A 361 -10.93 -35.54 2.73
CA ALA A 361 -10.65 -34.14 2.99
C ALA A 361 -9.84 -33.55 1.86
N VAL A 362 -10.08 -32.28 1.57
CA VAL A 362 -9.23 -31.55 0.65
C VAL A 362 -8.85 -30.20 1.21
N ASP A 363 -7.56 -29.91 1.09
CA ASP A 363 -6.95 -28.71 1.60
C ASP A 363 -6.35 -27.92 0.42
N VAL A 364 -6.74 -26.65 0.26
CA VAL A 364 -6.35 -25.79 -0.87
C VAL A 364 -5.87 -24.43 -0.38
N PRO A 365 -4.76 -23.89 -0.89
CA PRO A 365 -4.43 -22.47 -0.73
C PRO A 365 -5.52 -21.59 -1.35
N LEU A 366 -5.95 -20.55 -0.64
CA LEU A 366 -6.98 -19.64 -1.16
C LEU A 366 -6.56 -19.02 -2.49
N GLY A 367 -5.32 -18.54 -2.62
CA GLY A 367 -4.82 -17.93 -3.85
C GLY A 367 -4.93 -18.84 -5.08
N GLU A 368 -4.71 -20.15 -4.90
CA GLU A 368 -4.86 -21.15 -5.97
C GLU A 368 -6.34 -21.33 -6.35
N LEU A 369 -7.21 -21.48 -5.35
CA LEU A 369 -8.65 -21.61 -5.56
C LEU A 369 -9.22 -20.39 -6.31
N LEU A 370 -8.75 -19.19 -5.96
CA LEU A 370 -9.15 -17.94 -6.59
C LEU A 370 -8.61 -17.82 -8.03
N ALA A 371 -7.33 -18.14 -8.25
CA ALA A 371 -6.71 -18.03 -9.56
C ALA A 371 -7.33 -18.97 -10.60
N ASN A 372 -7.80 -20.14 -10.17
CA ASN A 372 -8.45 -21.13 -11.03
C ASN A 372 -9.98 -20.92 -11.13
N GLY A 373 -10.56 -20.01 -10.35
CA GLY A 373 -12.00 -19.79 -10.26
C GLY A 373 -12.76 -20.95 -9.61
N GLY A 374 -12.05 -21.92 -9.02
CA GLY A 374 -12.62 -23.15 -8.50
C GLY A 374 -11.59 -24.29 -8.45
N ALA A 375 -12.00 -25.40 -7.85
CA ALA A 375 -11.21 -26.63 -7.83
C ALA A 375 -12.13 -27.83 -7.98
N ALA A 376 -11.67 -28.82 -8.75
CA ALA A 376 -12.30 -30.14 -8.85
C ALA A 376 -11.35 -31.14 -8.22
N MET A 377 -11.71 -31.63 -7.04
CA MET A 377 -10.75 -32.34 -6.19
C MET A 377 -11.13 -33.80 -5.99
N ARG A 378 -10.10 -34.64 -5.86
CA ARG A 378 -10.22 -36.09 -5.83
C ARG A 378 -9.45 -36.64 -4.64
N ASP A 379 -10.09 -37.57 -3.95
CA ASP A 379 -9.50 -38.41 -2.92
C ASP A 379 -9.92 -39.86 -3.21
N HIS A 380 -9.36 -40.86 -2.52
CA HIS A 380 -9.69 -42.28 -2.71
C HIS A 380 -11.18 -42.59 -2.58
N SER A 381 -11.90 -41.75 -1.82
CA SER A 381 -13.34 -41.87 -1.58
C SER A 381 -14.17 -40.70 -2.11
N ILE A 382 -13.54 -39.65 -2.64
CA ILE A 382 -14.21 -38.51 -3.30
C ILE A 382 -13.85 -38.52 -4.79
N ALA A 383 -14.82 -38.85 -5.63
CA ALA A 383 -14.63 -38.85 -7.08
C ALA A 383 -14.59 -37.44 -7.68
N ALA A 384 -15.36 -36.50 -7.09
CA ALA A 384 -15.30 -35.08 -7.41
C ALA A 384 -15.87 -34.24 -6.27
N LEU A 385 -15.18 -33.16 -5.91
CA LEU A 385 -15.73 -32.04 -5.13
C LEU A 385 -15.62 -30.80 -6.02
N GLU A 386 -16.77 -30.22 -6.39
CA GLU A 386 -16.83 -29.03 -7.26
C GLU A 386 -16.93 -27.75 -6.41
N LEU A 387 -15.88 -26.95 -6.46
CA LEU A 387 -15.82 -25.64 -5.83
C LEU A 387 -15.84 -24.54 -6.88
N LEU A 388 -16.49 -23.42 -6.56
CA LEU A 388 -16.45 -22.18 -7.34
C LEU A 388 -15.96 -21.04 -6.45
N ALA A 389 -15.10 -20.18 -6.98
CA ALA A 389 -14.69 -18.96 -6.31
C ALA A 389 -14.96 -17.75 -7.21
N GLU A 390 -15.79 -16.82 -6.74
CA GLU A 390 -16.17 -15.62 -7.50
C GLU A 390 -16.04 -14.36 -6.63
N PRO A 391 -15.55 -13.23 -7.19
CA PRO A 391 -15.52 -11.97 -6.47
C PRO A 391 -16.96 -11.48 -6.21
N VAL A 392 -17.24 -11.02 -4.99
CA VAL A 392 -18.56 -10.55 -4.56
C VAL A 392 -18.45 -9.17 -3.90
N ASP A 393 -18.22 -8.16 -4.73
CA ASP A 393 -18.02 -6.79 -4.28
C ASP A 393 -19.20 -6.31 -3.40
N GLY A 394 -18.88 -5.66 -2.28
CA GLY A 394 -19.86 -5.16 -1.32
C GLY A 394 -20.37 -6.19 -0.29
N GLN A 395 -19.97 -7.46 -0.38
CA GLN A 395 -20.23 -8.43 0.68
C GLN A 395 -19.13 -8.40 1.76
N VAL A 396 -19.51 -8.78 2.98
CA VAL A 396 -18.63 -8.76 4.16
C VAL A 396 -17.99 -10.14 4.36
N ASP A 397 -16.74 -10.15 4.81
CA ASP A 397 -16.05 -11.38 5.22
C ASP A 397 -16.85 -12.14 6.29
N GLY A 398 -17.00 -13.45 6.10
CA GLY A 398 -17.75 -14.32 7.00
C GLY A 398 -19.25 -14.39 6.74
N LEU A 399 -19.78 -13.69 5.74
CA LEU A 399 -21.13 -13.96 5.25
C LEU A 399 -21.22 -15.40 4.71
N PHE A 400 -22.28 -16.13 5.02
CA PHE A 400 -22.53 -17.46 4.46
C PHE A 400 -24.01 -17.68 4.17
N ALA A 401 -24.30 -18.59 3.26
CA ALA A 401 -25.64 -18.97 2.85
C ALA A 401 -25.75 -20.50 2.76
N GLU A 402 -26.88 -21.04 3.22
CA GLU A 402 -27.13 -22.49 3.27
C GLU A 402 -25.99 -23.25 3.97
N MET A 403 -25.46 -22.68 5.05
CA MET A 403 -24.45 -23.29 5.92
C MET A 403 -24.81 -23.05 7.38
N ILE A 404 -24.33 -23.93 8.25
CA ILE A 404 -24.55 -23.89 9.70
C ILE A 404 -23.18 -23.84 10.38
N PRO A 405 -22.89 -22.86 11.24
CA PRO A 405 -21.68 -22.87 12.04
C PRO A 405 -21.59 -24.12 12.89
N ILE A 406 -20.42 -24.76 12.92
CA ILE A 406 -20.14 -25.81 13.88
C ILE A 406 -19.75 -25.12 15.18
N SER A 407 -20.59 -25.31 16.21
CA SER A 407 -20.40 -24.72 17.53
C SER A 407 -19.04 -25.11 18.11
N ASP A 408 -18.35 -24.13 18.67
CA ASP A 408 -17.24 -24.36 19.59
C ASP A 408 -17.73 -25.21 20.78
N ASP A 409 -16.92 -26.11 21.32
CA ASP A 409 -17.29 -26.91 22.50
C ASP A 409 -17.64 -26.02 23.71
N ASN A 410 -17.09 -24.79 23.72
CA ASN A 410 -17.36 -23.76 24.71
C ASN A 410 -18.48 -22.78 24.29
N ASN A 411 -19.27 -23.09 23.26
CA ASN A 411 -20.47 -22.34 22.91
C ASN A 411 -21.69 -23.28 22.82
N ARG A 412 -22.56 -23.22 23.83
CA ARG A 412 -23.81 -23.98 23.96
C ARG A 412 -25.04 -23.19 23.53
N ALA A 413 -24.86 -22.07 22.81
CA ALA A 413 -25.96 -21.23 22.38
C ALA A 413 -26.92 -21.98 21.43
N PRO A 414 -28.23 -21.72 21.52
CA PRO A 414 -29.21 -22.29 20.61
C PRO A 414 -29.22 -21.62 19.22
N ASP A 415 -28.65 -20.42 19.11
CA ASP A 415 -28.55 -19.65 17.87
C ASP A 415 -27.11 -19.13 17.67
N PHE A 416 -26.86 -18.50 16.52
CA PHE A 416 -25.57 -17.91 16.19
C PHE A 416 -25.76 -16.50 15.64
N SER A 417 -24.74 -15.67 15.83
CA SER A 417 -24.73 -14.33 15.26
C SER A 417 -24.73 -14.40 13.73
N ARG A 418 -25.63 -13.67 13.08
CA ARG A 418 -25.80 -13.73 11.63
C ARG A 418 -25.11 -12.55 10.94
N PRO A 419 -24.29 -12.81 9.91
CA PRO A 419 -23.67 -11.75 9.14
C PRO A 419 -24.71 -10.93 8.36
N SER A 420 -24.58 -9.59 8.40
CA SER A 420 -25.35 -8.65 7.58
C SER A 420 -24.41 -7.77 6.75
N ALA A 421 -24.94 -7.09 5.73
CA ALA A 421 -24.14 -6.27 4.82
C ALA A 421 -23.44 -5.07 5.49
N HIS A 422 -23.93 -4.65 6.65
CA HIS A 422 -23.39 -3.50 7.39
C HIS A 422 -22.75 -3.90 8.72
N ALA A 423 -22.85 -5.18 9.10
CA ALA A 423 -22.28 -5.68 10.33
C ALA A 423 -20.75 -5.66 10.29
N THR A 424 -20.15 -5.28 11.42
CA THR A 424 -18.72 -5.49 11.67
C THR A 424 -18.54 -6.85 12.34
N ALA A 425 -17.64 -7.66 11.81
CA ALA A 425 -17.35 -8.98 12.36
C ALA A 425 -16.30 -8.88 13.48
N PHE A 426 -16.58 -9.51 14.62
CA PHE A 426 -15.70 -9.63 15.78
C PHE A 426 -15.56 -11.09 16.15
N ARG A 427 -14.36 -11.51 16.54
CA ARG A 427 -14.10 -12.81 17.15
C ARG A 427 -14.08 -12.64 18.66
N LEU A 428 -14.93 -13.37 19.36
CA LEU A 428 -14.86 -13.50 20.82
C LEU A 428 -13.81 -14.58 21.13
N THR A 429 -12.69 -14.19 21.73
CA THR A 429 -11.53 -15.08 21.95
C THR A 429 -11.46 -15.59 23.38
N ARG A 430 -12.03 -14.85 24.33
CA ARG A 430 -12.00 -15.20 25.75
C ARG A 430 -13.21 -14.65 26.48
N VAL A 431 -13.76 -15.44 27.39
CA VAL A 431 -14.80 -15.04 28.33
C VAL A 431 -14.31 -15.39 29.72
N GLN A 432 -14.25 -14.39 30.59
CA GLN A 432 -13.94 -14.59 32.01
C GLN A 432 -15.12 -14.10 32.82
N ALA A 433 -15.51 -14.87 33.83
CA ALA A 433 -16.51 -14.42 34.79
C ALA A 433 -16.05 -14.71 36.20
N ARG A 434 -16.52 -13.89 37.13
CA ARG A 434 -16.40 -14.14 38.56
C ARG A 434 -17.71 -13.79 39.24
N VAL A 435 -18.19 -14.68 40.09
CA VAL A 435 -19.35 -14.45 40.96
C VAL A 435 -18.82 -14.22 42.38
N ALA A 436 -18.98 -13.00 42.87
CA ALA A 436 -18.56 -12.61 44.20
C ALA A 436 -19.59 -13.07 45.26
N VAL A 437 -19.06 -13.37 46.44
CA VAL A 437 -19.86 -13.64 47.64
C VAL A 437 -20.78 -12.45 47.91
N GLY A 438 -22.08 -12.72 48.11
CA GLY A 438 -23.11 -11.70 48.31
C GLY A 438 -23.82 -11.16 47.05
N ASP A 439 -23.36 -11.47 45.83
CA ASP A 439 -24.14 -11.22 44.60
C ASP A 439 -24.99 -12.45 44.18
N TYR A 440 -24.82 -13.57 44.89
CA TYR A 440 -25.56 -14.82 44.71
C TYR A 440 -25.99 -15.37 46.08
N GLN A 441 -27.21 -15.89 46.16
CA GLN A 441 -27.71 -16.63 47.31
C GLN A 441 -28.43 -17.86 46.79
N ASN A 442 -28.12 -19.04 47.34
CA ASN A 442 -28.85 -20.25 47.00
C ASN A 442 -30.30 -20.20 47.53
N GLU A 443 -31.11 -21.22 47.22
CA GLU A 443 -32.51 -21.34 47.67
C GLU A 443 -32.71 -21.21 49.19
N MET A 444 -31.65 -21.38 49.99
CA MET A 444 -31.66 -21.23 51.46
C MET A 444 -31.23 -19.84 51.95
N GLY A 445 -30.97 -18.89 51.05
CA GLY A 445 -30.50 -17.54 51.39
C GLY A 445 -29.06 -17.50 51.91
N LEU A 446 -28.29 -18.55 51.65
CA LEU A 446 -26.88 -18.68 52.05
C LEU A 446 -25.98 -18.47 50.84
N ASP A 447 -24.78 -17.94 51.08
CA ASP A 447 -23.72 -17.88 50.06
C ASP A 447 -23.34 -19.32 49.67
N GLY A 448 -23.81 -19.77 48.51
CA GLY A 448 -23.49 -21.08 47.93
C GLY A 448 -22.30 -21.03 46.99
N SER A 449 -21.87 -22.20 46.52
CA SER A 449 -20.94 -22.33 45.40
C SER A 449 -21.70 -22.09 44.09
N PRO A 450 -21.38 -21.05 43.32
CA PRO A 450 -22.10 -20.74 42.10
C PRO A 450 -21.65 -21.63 40.94
N ASP A 451 -22.56 -21.83 40.00
CA ASP A 451 -22.42 -22.52 38.74
C ASP A 451 -22.48 -21.52 37.56
N PRO A 452 -21.48 -20.65 37.36
CA PRO A 452 -21.59 -19.51 36.46
C PRO A 452 -21.76 -19.93 35.00
N VAL A 453 -22.73 -19.29 34.34
CA VAL A 453 -22.95 -19.34 32.89
C VAL A 453 -22.98 -17.92 32.34
N VAL A 454 -22.22 -17.66 31.28
CA VAL A 454 -22.24 -16.38 30.57
C VAL A 454 -23.01 -16.51 29.27
N GLU A 455 -23.96 -15.60 29.06
CA GLU A 455 -24.71 -15.49 27.82
C GLU A 455 -24.47 -14.14 27.15
N ILE A 456 -24.41 -14.16 25.81
CA ILE A 456 -24.49 -12.97 24.98
C ILE A 456 -25.72 -13.10 24.11
N GLU A 457 -26.62 -12.15 24.26
CA GLU A 457 -27.87 -12.02 23.54
C GLU A 457 -27.73 -10.92 22.48
N GLN A 458 -28.14 -11.24 21.26
CA GLN A 458 -28.16 -10.34 20.11
C GLN A 458 -29.55 -10.35 19.50
N ALA A 459 -30.18 -9.17 19.39
CA ALA A 459 -31.52 -9.01 18.83
C ALA A 459 -32.59 -9.98 19.40
N GLY A 460 -32.50 -10.33 20.69
CA GLY A 460 -33.43 -11.27 21.35
C GLY A 460 -33.02 -12.74 21.28
N HIS A 461 -31.89 -13.06 20.66
CA HIS A 461 -31.40 -14.43 20.48
C HIS A 461 -30.10 -14.63 21.26
N VAL A 462 -29.99 -15.71 22.03
CA VAL A 462 -28.71 -16.10 22.66
C VAL A 462 -27.78 -16.65 21.59
N VAL A 463 -26.72 -15.89 21.28
CA VAL A 463 -25.73 -16.21 20.23
C VAL A 463 -24.41 -16.76 20.80
N TYR A 464 -24.21 -16.62 22.10
CA TYR A 464 -23.17 -17.30 22.86
C TYR A 464 -23.71 -17.73 24.23
N ARG A 465 -23.40 -18.96 24.64
CA ARG A 465 -23.62 -19.47 25.99
C ARG A 465 -22.43 -20.30 26.41
N SER A 466 -21.74 -19.95 27.49
CA SER A 466 -20.62 -20.73 27.99
C SER A 466 -21.07 -22.11 28.50
N PRO A 467 -20.16 -23.08 28.64
CA PRO A 467 -20.38 -24.22 29.52
C PRO A 467 -20.67 -23.74 30.95
N GLN A 468 -21.48 -24.50 31.66
CA GLN A 468 -21.62 -24.37 33.11
C GLN A 468 -20.30 -24.80 33.75
N ALA A 469 -19.74 -23.94 34.59
CA ALA A 469 -18.65 -24.33 35.48
C ALA A 469 -19.27 -24.75 36.81
N GLN A 470 -18.89 -25.91 37.34
CA GLN A 470 -19.49 -26.43 38.56
C GLN A 470 -18.73 -25.94 39.79
N ASP A 471 -19.47 -25.38 40.75
CA ASP A 471 -18.97 -24.91 42.05
C ASP A 471 -17.75 -23.97 41.96
N ASP A 472 -17.69 -23.11 40.92
CA ASP A 472 -16.54 -22.26 40.65
C ASP A 472 -16.90 -20.77 40.65
N HIS A 473 -16.33 -20.04 41.59
CA HIS A 473 -16.51 -18.59 41.69
C HIS A 473 -15.79 -17.81 40.59
N GLN A 474 -14.79 -18.38 39.91
CA GLN A 474 -14.02 -17.68 38.89
C GLN A 474 -13.60 -18.58 37.74
N VAL A 475 -14.05 -18.21 36.55
CA VAL A 475 -14.00 -19.06 35.37
C VAL A 475 -13.41 -18.33 34.18
N ASP A 476 -12.80 -19.11 33.29
CA ASP A 476 -12.09 -18.60 32.13
C ASP A 476 -12.22 -19.57 30.95
N TRP A 477 -13.03 -19.19 29.98
CA TRP A 477 -13.25 -19.96 28.76
C TRP A 477 -12.46 -19.34 27.61
N GLY A 478 -11.48 -20.09 27.12
CA GLY A 478 -10.82 -19.82 25.85
C GLY A 478 -11.69 -20.28 24.69
N LEU A 479 -11.89 -19.41 23.70
CA LEU A 479 -12.78 -19.65 22.57
C LEU A 479 -12.00 -19.67 21.27
N LYS A 480 -12.34 -20.60 20.38
CA LYS A 480 -11.70 -20.75 19.08
C LYS A 480 -12.59 -20.24 17.96
N ALA A 481 -13.89 -20.50 17.99
CA ALA A 481 -14.74 -20.27 16.81
C ALA A 481 -16.06 -19.52 17.12
N VAL A 482 -16.05 -18.52 18.00
CA VAL A 482 -17.23 -17.69 18.28
C VAL A 482 -17.11 -16.33 17.58
N ASN A 483 -17.90 -16.14 16.53
CA ASN A 483 -17.97 -14.90 15.76
C ASN A 483 -19.25 -14.14 16.07
N LEU A 484 -19.14 -12.82 16.21
CA LEU A 484 -20.24 -11.88 16.39
C LEU A 484 -20.24 -10.88 15.23
N PHE A 485 -21.36 -10.74 14.55
CA PHE A 485 -21.58 -9.78 13.47
C PHE A 485 -22.51 -8.71 13.98
N VAL A 486 -21.98 -7.52 14.25
CA VAL A 486 -22.69 -6.48 15.00
C VAL A 486 -22.88 -5.24 14.14
N GLU A 487 -24.12 -4.77 14.02
CA GLU A 487 -24.46 -3.59 13.23
C GLU A 487 -24.05 -2.27 13.93
N PRO A 488 -23.78 -1.19 13.17
CA PRO A 488 -23.51 0.11 13.75
C PRO A 488 -24.69 0.58 14.63
N GLY A 489 -24.42 0.83 15.92
CA GLY A 489 -25.43 1.26 16.87
C GLY A 489 -26.20 0.12 17.55
N GLU A 490 -25.98 -1.13 17.16
CA GLU A 490 -26.53 -2.30 17.86
C GLU A 490 -25.96 -2.41 19.28
N GLN A 491 -26.77 -2.96 20.20
CA GLN A 491 -26.40 -3.26 21.57
C GLN A 491 -26.59 -4.75 21.83
N LEU A 492 -25.54 -5.40 22.32
CA LEU A 492 -25.60 -6.77 22.81
C LEU A 492 -25.97 -6.75 24.30
N VAL A 493 -26.66 -7.77 24.78
CA VAL A 493 -26.91 -7.94 26.21
C VAL A 493 -26.02 -9.07 26.71
N VAL A 494 -25.21 -8.77 27.73
CA VAL A 494 -24.35 -9.75 28.38
C VAL A 494 -24.97 -10.10 29.72
N ARG A 495 -25.17 -11.39 29.97
CA ARG A 495 -25.73 -11.90 31.22
C ARG A 495 -24.79 -12.90 31.87
N VAL A 496 -24.76 -12.88 33.20
CA VAL A 496 -24.13 -13.92 34.01
C VAL A 496 -25.22 -14.52 34.88
N TRP A 497 -25.37 -15.83 34.77
CA TRP A 497 -26.33 -16.65 35.49
C TRP A 497 -25.62 -17.57 36.46
N ASP A 498 -26.30 -17.94 37.52
CA ASP A 498 -26.05 -19.16 38.28
C ASP A 498 -26.95 -20.26 37.71
N ALA A 499 -26.37 -21.34 37.20
CA ALA A 499 -27.12 -22.42 36.56
C ALA A 499 -27.24 -23.63 37.48
N ASP A 500 -28.08 -23.53 38.51
CA ASP A 500 -28.47 -24.71 39.30
C ASP A 500 -29.65 -25.48 38.65
N ALA A 501 -30.04 -26.61 39.23
CA ALA A 501 -31.03 -27.50 38.63
C ALA A 501 -32.49 -27.01 38.76
N SER A 502 -32.76 -25.92 39.49
CA SER A 502 -34.11 -25.52 39.89
C SER A 502 -34.44 -24.02 39.78
N SER A 503 -33.45 -23.15 39.62
CA SER A 503 -33.59 -21.70 39.45
C SER A 503 -32.42 -21.06 38.69
N ASP A 504 -32.69 -20.50 37.51
CA ASP A 504 -31.70 -19.67 36.80
C ASP A 504 -31.63 -18.26 37.44
N ASP A 505 -30.72 -18.05 38.40
CA ASP A 505 -30.56 -16.77 39.10
C ASP A 505 -29.61 -15.82 38.35
N GLN A 506 -30.12 -14.65 37.95
CA GLN A 506 -29.32 -13.67 37.23
C GLN A 506 -28.42 -12.86 38.17
N VAL A 507 -27.11 -13.08 38.09
CA VAL A 507 -26.08 -12.38 38.89
C VAL A 507 -25.76 -11.00 38.30
N LEU A 508 -25.65 -10.91 36.97
CA LEU A 508 -25.27 -9.69 36.28
C LEU A 508 -25.98 -9.58 34.93
N ALA A 509 -26.42 -8.38 34.58
CA ALA A 509 -26.82 -8.03 33.21
C ALA A 509 -26.25 -6.67 32.82
N ALA A 510 -25.71 -6.56 31.61
CA ALA A 510 -25.13 -5.34 31.10
C ALA A 510 -25.35 -5.20 29.59
N TYR A 511 -25.43 -3.95 29.13
CA TYR A 511 -25.46 -3.64 27.71
C TYR A 511 -24.04 -3.40 27.20
N LEU A 512 -23.67 -4.12 26.14
CA LEU A 512 -22.43 -3.97 25.40
C LEU A 512 -22.74 -3.23 24.09
N PRO A 513 -22.50 -1.91 24.02
CA PRO A 513 -22.72 -1.16 22.80
C PRO A 513 -21.64 -1.48 21.75
N SER A 514 -22.04 -1.57 20.48
CA SER A 514 -21.17 -1.93 19.35
C SER A 514 -19.83 -1.17 19.29
N HIS A 515 -19.79 0.12 19.64
CA HIS A 515 -18.55 0.90 19.62
C HIS A 515 -17.49 0.42 20.64
N GLN A 516 -17.89 -0.25 21.73
CA GLN A 516 -16.97 -0.83 22.70
C GLN A 516 -16.31 -2.12 22.19
N LEU A 517 -16.88 -2.81 21.20
CA LEU A 517 -16.23 -3.97 20.60
C LEU A 517 -14.91 -3.59 19.89
N ASN A 518 -14.79 -2.35 19.43
CA ASN A 518 -13.58 -1.83 18.79
C ASN A 518 -12.42 -1.59 19.76
N THR A 519 -12.68 -1.51 21.07
CA THR A 519 -11.61 -1.39 22.09
C THR A 519 -10.91 -2.73 22.34
N GLY A 520 -11.52 -3.83 21.88
CA GLY A 520 -11.04 -5.19 22.05
C GLY A 520 -11.37 -5.81 23.42
N THR A 521 -11.88 -5.05 24.38
CA THR A 521 -12.22 -5.56 25.72
C THR A 521 -13.49 -4.92 26.24
N PHE A 522 -14.39 -5.74 26.79
CA PHE A 522 -15.54 -5.29 27.55
C PHE A 522 -15.47 -5.85 28.96
N GLN A 523 -15.55 -4.98 29.96
CA GLN A 523 -15.60 -5.37 31.36
C GLN A 523 -16.73 -4.65 32.07
N VAL A 524 -17.51 -5.41 32.84
CA VAL A 524 -18.54 -4.87 33.72
C VAL A 524 -18.47 -5.57 35.07
N ARG A 525 -18.76 -4.82 36.15
CA ARG A 525 -18.65 -5.28 37.54
C ARG A 525 -19.86 -4.80 38.35
N THR A 526 -20.35 -5.65 39.25
CA THR A 526 -21.37 -5.30 40.26
C THR A 526 -20.75 -4.53 41.44
N LYS A 527 -21.58 -4.18 42.43
CA LYS A 527 -21.10 -3.59 43.68
C LYS A 527 -20.41 -4.60 44.61
N ALA A 528 -20.90 -5.85 44.69
CA ALA A 528 -20.26 -6.86 45.55
C ALA A 528 -19.02 -7.49 44.90
N GLY A 529 -18.78 -7.23 43.60
CA GLY A 529 -17.51 -7.50 42.94
C GLY A 529 -17.56 -8.60 41.87
N SER A 530 -18.74 -9.17 41.58
CA SER A 530 -18.92 -10.03 40.42
C SER A 530 -18.59 -9.29 39.14
N PHE A 531 -17.96 -9.95 38.18
CA PHE A 531 -17.63 -9.33 36.91
C PHE A 531 -17.74 -10.33 35.76
N VAL A 532 -17.91 -9.77 34.56
CA VAL A 532 -17.62 -10.46 33.31
C VAL A 532 -16.64 -9.62 32.50
N ASN A 533 -15.66 -10.29 31.91
CA ASN A 533 -14.67 -9.72 31.01
C ASN A 533 -14.69 -10.50 29.70
N LEU A 534 -14.99 -9.79 28.61
CA LEU A 534 -15.05 -10.35 27.26
C LEU A 534 -13.91 -9.76 26.44
N LEU A 535 -13.10 -10.63 25.83
CA LEU A 535 -12.03 -10.25 24.93
C LEU A 535 -12.47 -10.47 23.49
N PHE A 536 -12.39 -9.41 22.69
CA PHE A 536 -12.75 -9.39 21.29
C PHE A 536 -11.55 -9.02 20.44
N GLU A 537 -11.49 -9.62 19.26
CA GLU A 537 -10.61 -9.19 18.19
C GLU A 537 -11.47 -8.79 17.01
N PRO A 538 -11.32 -7.59 16.45
CA PRO A 538 -11.93 -7.29 15.16
C PRO A 538 -11.48 -8.37 14.18
N ARG A 539 -12.41 -8.98 13.45
CA ARG A 539 -12.06 -9.78 12.27
C ARG A 539 -11.58 -8.81 11.22
N ARG A 540 -10.35 -8.35 11.37
CA ARG A 540 -9.68 -7.62 10.32
C ARG A 540 -9.58 -8.58 9.16
N THR A 541 -9.93 -8.07 7.98
CA THR A 541 -9.38 -8.55 6.73
C THR A 541 -7.87 -8.27 6.78
N GLU A 542 -7.14 -8.99 7.64
CA GLU A 542 -5.70 -8.91 7.62
C GLU A 542 -5.30 -9.38 6.23
N ALA A 543 -4.79 -8.43 5.43
CA ALA A 543 -4.03 -8.77 4.25
C ALA A 543 -3.04 -9.86 4.68
N PRO A 544 -2.89 -10.96 3.91
CA PRO A 544 -2.09 -12.10 4.31
C PRO A 544 -0.75 -11.57 4.85
N ARG A 545 -0.54 -11.66 6.17
CA ARG A 545 0.71 -11.16 6.74
C ARG A 545 1.80 -11.96 6.06
N ALA A 546 2.81 -11.27 5.52
CA ALA A 546 4.05 -11.93 5.20
C ALA A 546 4.46 -12.67 6.48
N MET A 547 4.39 -14.00 6.48
CA MET A 547 5.04 -14.77 7.53
C MET A 547 6.48 -14.30 7.48
N ALA A 548 6.89 -13.53 8.49
CA ALA A 548 8.26 -13.08 8.60
C ALA A 548 9.09 -14.36 8.51
N GLN A 549 9.84 -14.52 7.43
CA GLN A 549 10.83 -15.58 7.34
C GLN A 549 11.79 -15.29 8.49
N VAL A 550 11.64 -16.06 9.57
CA VAL A 550 12.64 -16.14 10.62
C VAL A 550 13.85 -16.74 9.91
N GLN A 551 14.80 -15.89 9.54
CA GLN A 551 16.09 -16.29 9.00
C GLN A 551 16.92 -16.95 10.08
#